data_AF-A0AAV8WMU7-F1
#
_entry.id   AF-A0AAV8WMU7-F1
#
_cell.length_a   1.000
_cell.length_b   1.000
_cell.length_c   1.000
_cell.angle_alpha   90.00
_cell.angle_beta   90.00
_cell.angle_gamma   90.00
#
_symmetry.space_group_name_H-M   'P 1'
#
loop_
_entity.id
_entity.type
_entity.pdbx_description
1 polymer ?
#
loop_
_entity_poly.entity_id
_entity_poly.type
_entity_poly.pdbx_seq_one_letter_code
_entity_poly.pdbx_strand_id
1 'polypeptide(L)' 'MSEDNTFNYESAMAQLKQLPDLYKEAATICMNECRYAVVTLSDKCVAAYEVAKCIYFCNPDKYFMP' A
#
# COMPACT_ATOMS: atom_id res chain seq x y z
N MET A 1 -3.03 6.42 -5.33
CA MET A 1 -2.50 7.75 -4.94
C MET A 1 -3.57 8.78 -5.21
N SER A 2 -3.72 9.76 -4.32
CA SER A 2 -4.55 10.94 -4.55
C SER A 2 -3.83 11.96 -5.44
N GLU A 3 -4.54 13.00 -5.90
CA GLU A 3 -3.94 14.07 -6.74
C GLU A 3 -2.84 14.86 -6.03
N ASP A 4 -2.90 14.95 -4.70
CA ASP A 4 -1.91 15.59 -3.83
C ASP A 4 -0.74 14.65 -3.45
N ASN A 5 -0.60 13.53 -4.15
CA ASN A 5 0.40 12.49 -3.91
C ASN A 5 0.31 11.80 -2.54
N THR A 6 -0.79 11.98 -1.79
CA THR A 6 -1.03 11.20 -0.57
C THR A 6 -1.51 9.78 -0.89
N PHE A 7 -1.30 8.87 0.06
CA PHE A 7 -1.84 7.53 -0.04
C PHE A 7 -3.36 7.53 0.18
N ASN A 8 -4.12 7.12 -0.84
CA ASN A 8 -5.57 6.98 -0.73
C ASN A 8 -5.92 5.64 -0.07
N TYR A 9 -5.94 5.64 1.27
CA TYR A 9 -6.18 4.44 2.08
C TYR A 9 -7.53 3.79 1.78
N GLU A 10 -8.61 4.56 1.68
CA GLU A 10 -9.96 4.02 1.42
C GLU A 10 -10.04 3.30 0.07
N SER A 11 -9.48 3.91 -0.97
CA SER A 11 -9.40 3.30 -2.30
C SER A 11 -8.53 2.04 -2.31
N ALA A 12 -7.41 2.03 -1.57
CA ALA A 12 -6.55 0.87 -1.46
C ALA A 12 -7.25 -0.30 -0.74
N MET A 13 -7.94 -0.03 0.36
CA MET A 13 -8.72 -1.04 1.09
C MET A 13 -9.86 -1.60 0.24
N ALA A 14 -10.52 -0.75 -0.55
CA ALA A 14 -11.58 -1.19 -1.47
C ALA A 14 -11.07 -2.11 -2.59
N GLN A 15 -9.79 -2.03 -2.95
CA GLN A 15 -9.16 -2.89 -3.96
C GLN A 15 -8.79 -4.28 -3.43
N LEU A 16 -8.66 -4.48 -2.11
CA LEU A 16 -8.32 -5.78 -1.52
C LEU A 16 -9.29 -6.91 -1.89
N LYS A 17 -10.54 -6.56 -2.25
CA LYS A 17 -11.53 -7.52 -2.77
C LYS A 17 -11.10 -8.25 -4.05
N GLN A 18 -10.17 -7.67 -4.82
CA GLN A 18 -9.64 -8.24 -6.06
C GLN A 18 -8.51 -9.24 -5.83
N LEU A 19 -7.92 -9.26 -4.63
CA LEU A 19 -6.85 -10.20 -4.31
C LEU A 19 -7.41 -11.61 -4.10
N PRO A 20 -6.63 -12.66 -4.40
CA PRO A 20 -6.93 -14.01 -3.93
C PRO A 20 -6.98 -14.07 -2.39
N ASP A 21 -7.81 -14.96 -1.84
CA ASP A 21 -8.02 -15.05 -0.38
C ASP A 21 -6.72 -15.26 0.41
N LEU A 22 -5.75 -15.97 -0.17
CA LEU A 22 -4.42 -16.22 0.41
C LEU A 22 -3.63 -14.93 0.75
N TYR A 23 -3.93 -13.80 0.09
CA TYR A 23 -3.22 -12.54 0.27
C TYR A 23 -4.04 -11.49 1.03
N LYS A 24 -5.37 -11.64 1.12
CA LYS A 24 -6.26 -10.60 1.66
C LYS A 24 -5.92 -10.20 3.09
N GLU A 25 -5.67 -11.17 3.97
CA GLU A 25 -5.37 -10.88 5.37
C GLU A 25 -4.03 -10.13 5.52
N ALA A 26 -2.97 -10.67 4.93
CA ALA A 26 -1.65 -10.04 4.96
C ALA A 26 -1.67 -8.63 4.34
N ALA A 27 -2.34 -8.46 3.21
CA ALA A 27 -2.50 -7.16 2.58
C ALA A 27 -3.33 -6.20 3.44
N THR A 28 -4.38 -6.67 4.12
CA THR A 28 -5.19 -5.86 5.05
C THR A 28 -4.34 -5.34 6.21
N ILE A 29 -3.55 -6.21 6.85
CA ILE A 29 -2.67 -5.84 7.95
C ILE A 29 -1.65 -4.79 7.47
N CYS A 30 -0.93 -5.08 6.39
CA CYS A 30 0.11 -4.19 5.90
C CYS A 30 -0.42 -2.86 5.38
N MET A 31 -1.62 -2.82 4.78
CA MET A 31 -2.26 -1.56 4.38
C MET A 31 -2.61 -0.68 5.58
N ASN A 32 -3.02 -1.28 6.71
CA ASN A 32 -3.28 -0.54 7.95
C ASN A 32 -1.99 0.05 8.53
N GLU A 33 -0.92 -0.75 8.61
CA GLU A 33 0.38 -0.32 9.16
C GLU A 33 1.04 0.76 8.28
N CYS A 34 0.94 0.62 6.96
CA CYS A 34 1.61 1.49 6.01
C CYS A 34 0.80 2.72 5.57
N ARG A 35 -0.35 2.99 6.20
CA ARG A 35 -1.26 4.08 5.79
C ARG A 35 -0.63 5.48 5.86
N TYR A 36 0.44 5.63 6.64
CA TYR A 36 1.21 6.87 6.83
C TYR A 36 2.67 6.77 6.32
N ALA A 37 2.97 5.78 5.47
CA ALA A 37 4.34 5.57 4.98
C ALA A 37 4.84 6.68 4.04
N VAL A 38 3.93 7.44 3.42
CA VAL A 38 4.29 8.55 2.53
C VAL A 38 4.84 9.71 3.36
N VAL A 39 6.08 10.07 3.09
CA VAL A 39 6.74 11.27 3.62
C VAL A 39 7.09 12.25 2.52
N THR A 40 7.24 11.78 1.28
CA THR A 40 7.56 12.61 0.11
C THR A 40 6.31 12.91 -0.70
N LEU A 41 5.80 14.15 -0.65
CA LEU A 41 4.62 14.58 -1.43
C LEU A 41 4.96 15.36 -2.71
N SER A 42 6.22 15.73 -2.91
CA SER A 42 6.67 16.47 -4.10
C SER A 42 6.82 15.61 -5.34
N ASP A 43 6.91 14.29 -5.18
CA ASP A 43 7.10 13.33 -6.27
C ASP A 43 6.18 12.13 -6.06
N LYS A 44 5.22 11.97 -6.97
CA LYS A 44 4.22 10.88 -6.94
C LYS A 44 4.84 9.48 -7.02
N CYS A 45 5.97 9.34 -7.71
CA CYS A 45 6.65 8.07 -7.89
C CYS A 45 7.36 7.68 -6.60
N VAL A 46 8.01 8.64 -5.94
CA VAL A 46 8.63 8.41 -4.62
C VAL A 46 7.56 8.12 -3.58
N ALA A 47 6.45 8.88 -3.56
CA ALA A 47 5.32 8.63 -2.67
C ALA A 47 4.76 7.20 -2.81
N ALA A 48 4.55 6.75 -4.05
CA ALA A 48 4.07 5.39 -4.32
C ALA A 48 5.10 4.32 -3.89
N TYR A 49 6.39 4.56 -4.15
CA TYR A 49 7.47 3.67 -3.74
C TYR A 49 7.57 3.55 -2.22
N GLU A 50 7.40 4.63 -1.46
CA GLU A 50 7.44 4.61 0.01
C GLU A 50 6.35 3.70 0.59
N VAL A 51 5.13 3.76 0.06
CA VAL A 51 4.04 2.85 0.43
C VAL A 51 4.38 1.41 0.05
N ALA A 52 4.79 1.18 -1.20
CA ALA A 52 5.13 -0.15 -1.69
C ALA A 52 6.26 -0.79 -0.87
N LYS A 53 7.30 -0.02 -0.55
CA LYS A 53 8.43 -0.42 0.29
C LYS A 53 7.97 -0.80 1.70
N CYS A 54 7.08 0.00 2.31
CA CYS A 54 6.53 -0.32 3.62
C CYS A 54 5.77 -1.65 3.59
N ILE A 55 4.89 -1.85 2.61
CA ILE A 55 4.09 -3.07 2.49
C ILE A 55 4.99 -4.29 2.25
N TYR A 56 6.03 -4.15 1.42
CA TYR A 56 7.04 -5.19 1.22
C TYR A 56 7.69 -5.61 2.54
N PHE A 57 8.16 -4.66 3.35
CA PHE A 57 8.81 -4.98 4.62
C PHE A 57 7.86 -5.46 5.71
N CYS A 58 6.58 -5.09 5.65
CA CYS A 58 5.56 -5.60 6.57
C CYS A 58 5.36 -7.12 6.43
N ASN A 59 5.27 -7.63 5.20
CA ASN A 59 5.16 -9.07 4.96
C ASN A 59 5.77 -9.47 3.61
N PRO A 60 7.09 -9.70 3.54
CA PRO A 60 7.78 -10.03 2.30
C PRO A 60 7.26 -11.30 1.62
N ASP A 61 6.86 -12.30 2.41
CA ASP A 61 6.43 -13.62 1.92
C ASP A 61 5.08 -13.57 1.19
N LYS A 62 4.23 -12.62 1.57
CA LYS A 62 2.89 -12.41 0.99
C LYS A 62 2.81 -11.10 0.20
N TYR A 63 3.93 -10.43 -0.02
CA TYR A 63 3.96 -9.23 -0.83
C TYR A 63 3.73 -9.58 -2.31
N PHE A 64 2.86 -8.81 -2.95
CA PHE A 64 2.61 -8.88 -4.38
C PHE A 64 2.34 -7.47 -4.91
N MET A 65 3.08 -7.09 -5.95
CA MET A 65 2.87 -5.85 -6.68
C MET A 65 3.03 -6.16 -8.19
N PRO A 66 2.02 -5.84 -9.03
CA PRO A 66 2.11 -6.01 -10.48
C PRO A 66 3.24 -5.21 -11.14
#